data_AF-A0A1J3DTM1-F1
#
_entry.id   AF-A0A1J3DTM1-F1
#
_cell.length_a   1.000
_cell.length_b   1.000
_cell.length_c   1.000
_cell.angle_alpha   90.00
_cell.angle_beta   90.00
_cell.angle_gamma   90.00
#
_symmetry.space_group_name_H-M   'P 1'
#
loop_
_entity.id
_entity.type
_entity.pdbx_description
1 polymer ?
#
loop_
_entity_poly.entity_id
_entity_poly.type
_entity_poly.pdbx_seq_one_letter_code
_entity_poly.pdbx_strand_id
1 'polypeptide(L)'
;MRSYAKNQLMNNALLLLDWSSGTSSVVPLNIVAGIYSRSGQYHESVKLISTQEQPDTVSLNIAVAACSRSDNHGEVIELFKHMLQSNILPDNYTYVSILSVCSKFCDFTLGSSIHGVITKRDFSSADTFVCNVLIDMYGKCGSIGSAFKV
;
A
#
# COMPACT_ATOMS: atom_id res chain seq x y z
N MET A 1 1.71 -25.83 -12.94
CA MET A 1 2.61 -25.67 -11.77
C MET A 1 2.25 -24.50 -10.85
N ARG A 2 1.88 -23.30 -11.35
CA ARG A 2 1.53 -22.16 -10.47
C ARG A 2 0.31 -22.38 -9.55
N SER A 3 -0.71 -23.17 -9.94
CA SER A 3 -1.89 -23.37 -9.08
C SER A 3 -1.64 -24.27 -7.87
N TYR A 4 -0.77 -25.28 -8.00
CA TYR A 4 -0.44 -26.20 -6.89
C TYR A 4 0.33 -25.49 -5.77
N ALA A 5 1.34 -24.68 -6.12
CA ALA A 5 2.09 -23.86 -5.16
C ALA A 5 1.19 -22.82 -4.47
N LYS A 6 0.23 -22.24 -5.22
CA LYS A 6 -0.75 -21.26 -4.71
C LYS A 6 -1.70 -21.91 -3.69
N ASN A 7 -2.17 -23.12 -3.96
CA ASN A 7 -3.02 -23.89 -3.04
C ASN A 7 -2.27 -24.35 -1.78
N GLN A 8 -1.00 -24.75 -1.92
CA GLN A 8 -0.15 -25.08 -0.76
C GLN A 8 0.11 -23.87 0.13
N LEU A 9 0.41 -22.71 -0.46
CA LEU A 9 0.58 -21.46 0.28
C LEU A 9 -0.71 -21.07 1.02
N MET A 10 -1.87 -21.25 0.40
CA MET A 10 -3.16 -20.93 1.00
C MET A 10 -3.53 -21.87 2.14
N ASN A 11 -3.30 -23.18 1.99
CA ASN A 11 -3.52 -24.16 3.06
C ASN A 11 -2.58 -23.92 4.26
N ASN A 12 -1.31 -23.58 4.01
CA ASN A 12 -0.37 -23.20 5.06
C ASN A 12 -0.78 -21.89 5.76
N ALA A 13 -1.34 -20.94 5.02
CA ALA A 13 -1.85 -19.68 5.58
C ALA A 13 -3.06 -19.91 6.50
N LEU A 14 -3.99 -20.78 6.10
CA LEU A 14 -5.14 -21.16 6.93
C LEU A 14 -4.71 -21.92 8.20
N LEU A 15 -3.73 -22.82 8.07
CA LEU A 15 -3.13 -23.51 9.22
C LEU A 15 -2.44 -22.55 10.20
N LEU A 16 -1.79 -21.49 9.70
CA LEU A 16 -1.21 -20.44 10.53
C LEU A 16 -2.28 -19.62 11.26
N LEU A 17 -3.43 -19.36 10.63
CA LEU A 17 -4.55 -18.68 11.28
C LEU A 17 -5.14 -19.51 12.42
N ASP A 18 -5.39 -20.81 12.17
CA ASP A 18 -5.90 -21.75 13.18
C ASP A 18 -4.92 -21.91 14.35
N TRP A 19 -3.60 -21.97 14.07
CA TRP A 19 -2.57 -22.00 15.11
C TRP A 19 -2.45 -20.68 15.89
N SER A 20 -2.70 -19.54 15.22
CA SER A 20 -2.64 -18.21 15.81
C SER A 20 -3.93 -17.75 16.50
N SER A 21 -4.99 -18.57 16.51
CA SER A 21 -6.24 -18.28 17.22
C SER A 21 -6.05 -18.00 18.73
N GLY A 22 -4.87 -18.30 19.28
CA GLY A 22 -4.44 -17.92 20.64
C GLY A 22 -3.47 -16.73 20.76
N THR A 23 -2.95 -16.15 19.67
CA THR A 23 -2.00 -15.01 19.74
C THR A 23 -2.32 -13.94 18.70
N SER A 24 -2.66 -12.73 19.17
CA SER A 24 -2.77 -11.49 18.39
C SER A 24 -1.40 -11.04 17.88
N SER A 25 -0.78 -11.83 17.01
CA SER A 25 0.53 -11.52 16.43
C SER A 25 0.37 -10.96 15.02
N VAL A 26 0.98 -9.79 14.77
CA VAL A 26 0.89 -9.03 13.51
C VAL A 26 1.53 -9.80 12.35
N VAL A 27 2.59 -10.56 12.60
CA VAL A 27 3.41 -11.21 11.56
C VAL A 27 2.65 -12.32 10.79
N PRO A 28 2.02 -13.32 11.42
CA PRO A 28 1.23 -14.32 10.71
C PRO A 28 0.07 -13.72 9.91
N LEU A 29 -0.62 -12.73 10.47
CA LEU A 29 -1.71 -12.03 9.77
C LEU A 29 -1.20 -11.32 8.51
N ASN A 30 -0.04 -10.68 8.56
CA ASN A 30 0.58 -10.04 7.40
C ASN A 30 0.99 -11.06 6.33
N ILE A 31 1.49 -12.23 6.71
CA ILE A 31 1.81 -13.30 5.76
C ILE A 31 0.55 -13.73 5.01
N VAL A 32 -0.53 -13.99 5.74
CA VAL A 32 -1.80 -14.46 5.18
C VAL A 32 -2.44 -13.38 4.29
N ALA A 33 -2.48 -12.13 4.75
CA ALA A 33 -2.97 -10.99 3.98
C ALA A 33 -2.15 -10.82 2.68
N GLY A 34 -0.83 -10.93 2.76
CA GLY A 34 0.04 -10.90 1.58
C GLY A 34 -0.27 -12.02 0.56
N ILE A 35 -0.68 -13.21 1.03
CA ILE A 35 -1.10 -14.33 0.17
C ILE A 35 -2.45 -14.03 -0.49
N TYR A 36 -3.42 -13.48 0.25
CA TYR A 36 -4.70 -13.04 -0.31
C TYR A 36 -4.51 -11.98 -1.41
N SER A 37 -3.68 -10.96 -1.14
CA SER A 37 -3.31 -9.93 -2.11
C SER A 37 -2.69 -10.51 -3.38
N ARG A 38 -1.70 -11.40 -3.26
CA ARG A 38 -1.08 -12.10 -4.41
C ARG A 38 -2.05 -13.02 -5.16
N SER A 39 -3.14 -13.41 -4.50
CA SER A 39 -4.15 -14.28 -5.07
C SER A 39 -5.27 -13.56 -5.79
N GLY A 40 -5.31 -12.22 -5.72
CA GLY A 40 -6.39 -11.39 -6.27
C GLY A 40 -7.56 -11.20 -5.30
N GLN A 41 -7.47 -11.72 -4.07
CA GLN A 41 -8.50 -11.61 -3.05
C GLN A 41 -8.23 -10.37 -2.19
N TYR A 42 -8.31 -9.19 -2.82
CA TYR A 42 -7.93 -7.93 -2.17
C TYR A 42 -8.81 -7.59 -0.98
N HIS A 43 -10.12 -7.85 -1.06
CA HIS A 43 -11.06 -7.61 0.03
C HIS A 43 -10.72 -8.42 1.29
N GLU A 44 -10.46 -9.72 1.16
CA GLU A 44 -10.06 -10.57 2.29
C GLU A 44 -8.70 -10.15 2.87
N SER A 45 -7.78 -9.70 2.02
CA SER A 45 -6.49 -9.14 2.47
C SER A 45 -6.70 -7.93 3.37
N VAL A 46 -7.50 -6.95 2.93
CA VAL A 46 -7.73 -5.72 3.69
C VAL A 46 -8.51 -6.02 4.97
N LYS A 47 -9.58 -6.82 4.86
CA LYS A 47 -10.39 -7.25 6.01
C LYS A 47 -9.53 -7.89 7.09
N LEU A 48 -8.57 -8.75 6.72
CA LEU A 48 -7.67 -9.36 7.69
C LEU A 48 -6.78 -8.33 8.39
N ILE A 49 -6.22 -7.37 7.64
CA ILE A 49 -5.45 -6.27 8.23
C ILE A 49 -6.32 -5.41 9.16
N SER A 50 -7.59 -5.16 8.81
CA SER A 50 -8.52 -4.39 9.64
C SER A 50 -8.88 -5.06 10.97
N THR A 51 -8.63 -6.37 11.13
CA THR A 51 -8.83 -7.06 12.41
C THR A 51 -7.66 -6.86 13.39
N GLN A 52 -6.54 -6.29 12.94
CA GLN A 52 -5.39 -6.00 13.80
C GLN A 52 -5.67 -4.77 14.67
N GLU A 53 -5.49 -4.89 15.99
CA GLU A 53 -5.60 -3.74 16.91
C GLU A 53 -4.52 -2.68 16.67
N GLN A 54 -3.30 -3.11 16.28
CA GLN A 54 -2.16 -2.25 16.03
C GLN A 54 -1.42 -2.70 14.76
N PRO A 55 -1.87 -2.28 13.57
CA PRO A 55 -1.18 -2.62 12.34
C PRO A 55 0.16 -1.88 12.25
N ASP A 56 1.19 -2.55 11.73
CA ASP A 56 2.50 -1.94 11.46
C ASP A 56 2.57 -1.41 10.01
N THR A 57 3.73 -0.84 9.63
CA THR A 57 3.97 -0.37 8.26
C THR A 57 3.78 -1.49 7.22
N VAL A 58 4.16 -2.73 7.55
CA VAL A 58 4.02 -3.87 6.62
C VAL A 58 2.53 -4.22 6.43
N SER A 59 1.75 -4.24 7.51
CA SER A 59 0.30 -4.46 7.48
C SER A 59 -0.38 -3.46 6.54
N LEU A 60 -0.05 -2.18 6.70
CA LEU A 60 -0.67 -1.10 5.94
C LEU A 60 -0.15 -1.06 4.49
N ASN A 61 1.11 -1.41 4.24
CA ASN A 61 1.63 -1.60 2.88
C ASN A 61 0.87 -2.70 2.12
N ILE A 62 0.59 -3.82 2.78
CA ILE A 62 -0.20 -4.90 2.19
C ILE A 62 -1.61 -4.39 1.84
N ALA A 63 -2.27 -3.67 2.76
CA ALA A 63 -3.59 -3.12 2.53
C ALA A 63 -3.62 -2.09 1.39
N VAL A 64 -2.70 -1.11 1.40
CA VAL A 64 -2.57 -0.08 0.36
C VAL A 64 -2.36 -0.73 -1.02
N ALA A 65 -1.50 -1.75 -1.10
CA ALA A 65 -1.24 -2.45 -2.35
C ALA A 65 -2.40 -3.34 -2.81
N ALA A 66 -3.23 -3.83 -1.88
CA ALA A 66 -4.46 -4.54 -2.20
C ALA A 66 -5.50 -3.58 -2.79
N CYS A 67 -5.74 -2.45 -2.12
CA CYS A 67 -6.70 -1.41 -2.54
C CYS A 67 -6.30 -0.75 -3.87
N SER A 68 -4.99 -0.51 -4.08
CA SER A 68 -4.45 0.03 -5.33
C SER A 68 -4.74 -0.89 -6.52
N ARG A 69 -4.70 -2.21 -6.31
CA ARG A 69 -4.98 -3.22 -7.36
C ARG A 69 -6.47 -3.53 -7.55
N SER A 70 -7.30 -3.23 -6.57
CA SER A 70 -8.77 -3.37 -6.68
C SER A 70 -9.45 -2.12 -7.22
N ASP A 71 -8.69 -1.12 -7.68
CA ASP A 71 -9.18 0.18 -8.15
C ASP A 71 -9.99 0.97 -7.11
N ASN A 72 -9.83 0.65 -5.82
CA ASN A 72 -10.52 1.35 -4.74
C ASN A 72 -9.76 2.61 -4.31
N HIS A 73 -9.83 3.66 -5.14
CA HIS A 73 -9.17 4.94 -4.92
C HIS A 73 -9.41 5.52 -3.52
N GLY A 74 -10.68 5.53 -3.08
CA GLY A 74 -11.05 6.11 -1.78
C GLY A 74 -10.41 5.38 -0.61
N GLU A 75 -10.37 4.05 -0.65
CA GLU A 75 -9.81 3.25 0.44
C GLU A 75 -8.29 3.40 0.55
N VAL A 76 -7.57 3.54 -0.58
CA VAL A 76 -6.13 3.85 -0.58
C VAL A 76 -5.85 5.17 0.15
N ILE A 77 -6.70 6.18 -0.08
CA ILE A 77 -6.56 7.50 0.55
C ILE A 77 -6.81 7.42 2.05
N GLU A 78 -7.89 6.75 2.46
CA GLU A 78 -8.22 6.60 3.87
C GLU A 78 -7.15 5.80 4.63
N LEU A 79 -6.59 4.74 4.02
CA LEU A 79 -5.47 4.01 4.59
C LEU A 79 -4.22 4.90 4.76
N PHE A 80 -3.90 5.74 3.77
CA PHE A 80 -2.78 6.66 3.88
C PHE A 80 -2.98 7.71 4.98
N LYS A 81 -4.19 8.29 5.08
CA LYS A 81 -4.53 9.21 6.16
C LYS A 81 -4.39 8.52 7.52
N HIS A 82 -4.89 7.29 7.63
CA HIS A 82 -4.75 6.49 8.85
C HIS A 82 -3.29 6.25 9.22
N MET A 83 -2.41 5.92 8.26
CA MET A 83 -0.95 5.81 8.51
C MET A 83 -0.40 7.10 9.14
N LEU A 84 -0.70 8.24 8.54
CA LEU A 84 -0.22 9.54 9.02
C LEU A 84 -0.78 9.90 10.40
N GLN A 85 -2.07 9.65 10.65
CA GLN A 85 -2.74 9.93 11.93
C GLN A 85 -2.24 9.02 13.06
N SER A 86 -1.93 7.77 12.74
CA SER A 86 -1.41 6.77 13.69
C SER A 86 0.12 6.86 13.87
N ASN A 87 0.77 7.90 13.33
CA ASN A 87 2.23 8.10 13.35
C ASN A 87 3.03 6.92 12.74
N ILE A 88 2.41 6.13 11.86
CA ILE A 88 3.08 5.06 11.11
C ILE A 88 3.70 5.70 9.87
N LEU A 89 5.01 5.60 9.74
CA LEU A 89 5.73 6.26 8.65
C LEU A 89 5.49 5.53 7.32
N PRO A 90 4.94 6.22 6.29
CA PRO A 90 4.96 5.71 4.93
C PRO A 90 6.39 5.57 4.43
N ASP A 91 6.63 4.51 3.68
CA ASP A 91 7.89 4.23 2.99
C ASP A 91 7.75 4.44 1.47
N ASN A 92 8.83 4.23 0.73
CA ASN A 92 8.84 4.37 -0.74
C ASN A 92 7.79 3.49 -1.42
N TYR A 93 7.53 2.30 -0.88
CA TYR A 93 6.49 1.41 -1.41
C TYR A 93 5.09 1.98 -1.23
N THR A 94 4.84 2.59 -0.07
CA THR A 94 3.60 3.31 0.23
C THR A 94 3.40 4.45 -0.77
N TYR A 95 4.41 5.31 -0.95
CA TYR A 95 4.34 6.47 -1.83
C TYR A 95 4.07 6.08 -3.28
N VAL A 96 4.81 5.10 -3.80
CA VAL A 96 4.62 4.57 -5.14
C VAL A 96 3.19 4.08 -5.36
N SER A 97 2.64 3.32 -4.40
CA SER A 97 1.32 2.72 -4.52
C SER A 97 0.22 3.79 -4.58
N ILE A 98 0.32 4.83 -3.77
CA ILE A 98 -0.67 5.91 -3.72
C ILE A 98 -0.49 6.88 -4.89
N LEU A 99 0.76 7.21 -5.27
CA LEU A 99 1.02 8.08 -6.42
C LEU A 99 0.61 7.42 -7.73
N SER A 100 0.70 6.08 -7.85
CA SER A 100 0.16 5.33 -8.99
C SER A 100 -1.35 5.50 -9.12
N VAL A 101 -2.04 5.52 -7.98
CA VAL A 101 -3.49 5.78 -7.90
C VAL A 101 -3.79 7.24 -8.27
N CYS A 102 -3.04 8.20 -7.73
CA CYS A 102 -3.17 9.62 -8.12
C CYS A 102 -2.95 9.84 -9.62
N SER A 103 -1.93 9.18 -10.18
CA SER A 103 -1.60 9.20 -11.62
C SER A 103 -2.75 8.65 -12.46
N LYS A 104 -3.33 7.51 -12.06
CA LYS A 104 -4.44 6.87 -12.77
C LYS A 104 -5.71 7.72 -12.78
N PHE A 105 -6.04 8.38 -11.67
CA PHE A 105 -7.26 9.18 -11.52
C PHE A 105 -7.04 10.68 -11.73
N CYS A 106 -5.84 11.10 -12.09
CA CYS A 106 -5.48 12.51 -12.27
C CYS A 106 -5.75 13.35 -11.00
N ASP A 107 -5.55 12.77 -9.81
CA ASP A 107 -5.72 13.47 -8.53
C ASP A 107 -4.48 14.32 -8.20
N PHE A 108 -4.42 15.47 -8.84
CA PHE A 108 -3.33 16.44 -8.66
C PHE A 108 -3.20 16.92 -7.20
N THR A 109 -4.32 17.13 -6.52
CA THR A 109 -4.34 17.69 -5.16
C THR A 109 -3.69 16.72 -4.18
N LEU A 110 -4.08 15.45 -4.24
CA LEU A 110 -3.49 14.42 -3.41
C LEU A 110 -2.02 14.17 -3.79
N GLY A 111 -1.73 14.02 -5.08
CA GLY A 111 -0.36 13.79 -5.55
C GLY A 111 0.61 14.89 -5.12
N SER A 112 0.19 16.16 -5.20
CA SER A 112 0.97 17.29 -4.72
C SER A 112 1.11 17.32 -3.20
N SER A 113 0.08 16.89 -2.46
CA SER A 113 0.17 16.77 -0.99
C SER A 113 1.18 15.71 -0.58
N ILE A 114 1.19 14.57 -1.27
CA ILE A 114 2.15 13.48 -1.05
C ILE A 114 3.57 13.92 -1.37
N HIS A 115 3.78 14.61 -2.50
CA HIS A 115 5.08 15.19 -2.83
C HIS A 115 5.59 16.08 -1.70
N GLY A 116 4.74 16.96 -1.15
CA GLY A 116 5.08 17.78 0.01
C GLY A 116 5.43 16.99 1.28
N VAL A 117 4.77 15.85 1.53
CA VAL A 117 5.11 14.94 2.63
C VAL A 117 6.50 14.33 2.43
N ILE A 118 6.81 13.85 1.22
CA ILE A 118 8.11 13.28 0.87
C ILE A 118 9.21 14.34 1.04
N THR A 119 9.01 15.55 0.50
CA THR A 119 9.98 16.64 0.61
C THR A 119 10.28 17.03 2.06
N LYS A 120 9.25 17.10 2.91
CA LYS A 120 9.40 17.43 4.34
C LYS A 120 10.16 16.37 5.14
N ARG A 121 10.15 15.12 4.68
CA ARG A 121 10.76 13.97 5.39
C ARG A 121 12.16 13.61 4.89
N ASP A 122 12.79 14.53 4.16
CA ASP A 122 14.03 14.36 3.40
C ASP A 122 13.82 13.67 2.04
N PHE A 123 13.62 14.49 1.00
CA PHE A 123 13.50 14.03 -0.38
C PHE A 123 14.73 13.23 -0.86
N SER A 124 15.91 13.46 -0.26
CA SER A 124 17.13 12.75 -0.61
C SER A 124 17.05 11.24 -0.32
N SER A 125 16.11 10.84 0.54
CA SER A 125 15.81 9.45 0.86
C SER A 125 14.80 8.78 -0.10
N ALA A 126 14.12 9.57 -0.95
CA ALA A 126 13.23 9.04 -1.97
C ALA A 126 14.04 8.30 -3.04
N ASP A 127 13.66 7.06 -3.35
CA ASP A 127 14.32 6.34 -4.42
C ASP A 127 13.89 6.85 -5.81
N THR A 128 14.66 6.49 -6.82
CA THR A 128 14.37 6.83 -8.22
C THR A 128 12.97 6.39 -8.65
N PHE A 129 12.41 5.34 -8.04
CA PHE A 129 11.09 4.84 -8.39
C PHE A 129 10.00 5.80 -7.92
N VAL A 130 10.09 6.34 -6.71
CA VAL A 130 9.19 7.39 -6.20
C VAL A 130 9.23 8.61 -7.13
N CYS A 131 10.43 9.08 -7.51
CA CYS A 131 10.59 10.23 -8.41
C CYS A 131 9.95 9.98 -9.78
N ASN A 132 10.17 8.80 -10.37
CA ASN A 132 9.57 8.44 -11.66
C ASN A 132 8.04 8.45 -11.60
N VAL A 133 7.44 7.94 -10.53
CA VAL A 133 5.98 7.93 -10.37
C VAL A 133 5.45 9.35 -10.11
N LEU A 134 6.17 10.20 -9.39
CA LEU A 134 5.82 11.63 -9.24
C LEU A 134 5.81 12.37 -10.59
N ILE A 135 6.84 12.16 -11.42
CA ILE A 135 6.94 12.75 -12.76
C ILE A 135 5.78 12.27 -13.63
N ASP A 136 5.51 10.97 -13.66
CA ASP A 136 4.39 10.38 -14.42
C ASP A 136 3.04 10.94 -13.94
N MET A 137 2.83 11.04 -12.62
CA MET A 137 1.62 11.59 -12.01
C MET A 137 1.41 13.06 -12.44
N TYR A 138 2.41 13.93 -12.27
CA TYR A 138 2.30 15.32 -12.68
C TYR A 138 2.13 15.48 -14.19
N GLY A 139 2.82 14.67 -14.99
CA GLY A 139 2.68 14.65 -16.45
C GLY A 139 1.26 14.31 -16.89
N LYS A 140 0.66 13.25 -16.32
CA LYS A 140 -0.73 12.87 -16.58
C LYS A 140 -1.74 13.88 -16.04
N CYS A 141 -1.41 14.58 -14.95
CA CYS A 141 -2.19 15.70 -14.45
C CYS A 141 -2.00 17.01 -15.24
N GLY A 142 -1.19 17.00 -16.30
CA GLY A 142 -0.94 18.16 -17.16
C GLY A 142 -0.04 19.24 -16.53
N SER A 143 0.59 18.98 -15.37
CA SER A 143 1.50 19.93 -14.71
C SER A 143 2.97 19.61 -15.01
N ILE A 144 3.39 19.86 -16.25
CA ILE A 144 4.78 19.67 -16.68
C ILE A 144 5.75 20.48 -15.80
N GLY A 145 5.38 21.69 -15.40
CA GLY A 145 6.21 22.52 -14.53
C GLY A 145 6.42 21.93 -13.12
N SER A 146 5.45 21.20 -12.59
CA SER A 146 5.65 20.44 -11.34
C SER A 146 6.50 19.19 -11.57
N ALA A 147 6.32 18.52 -12.72
CA ALA A 147 7.11 17.34 -13.08
C ALA A 147 8.61 17.66 -13.19
N PHE A 148 8.97 18.84 -13.72
CA PHE A 148 10.36 19.33 -13.78
C PHE A 148 10.98 19.68 -12.42
N LYS A 149 10.16 19.86 -11.37
CA LYS A 149 10.62 20.21 -10.02
C LYS A 149 10.80 19.01 -9.11
N VAL A 150 10.35 17.84 -9.54
CA VAL A 150 10.64 16.55 -8.91
C VAL A 150 12.12 16.24 -9.13
#